data_AF-A0A1J5WRL5-F1
#
_entry.id   AF-A0A1J5WRL5-F1
#
_cell.length_a   1.000
_cell.length_b   1.000
_cell.length_c   1.000
_cell.angle_alpha   90.00
_cell.angle_beta   90.00
_cell.angle_gamma   90.00
#
_symmetry.space_group_name_H-M   'P 1'
#
loop_
_entity.id
_entity.type
_entity.pdbx_description
1 polymer ?
#
loop_
_entity_poly.entity_id
_entity_poly.type
_entity_poly.pdbx_seq_one_letter_code
_entity_poly.pdbx_strand_id
1 'polypeptide(L)'
;MILPRGVPNTRVPSTKRDFMELKKQELLKRFTDPAEKERGSMCVTCRDNNTKAFLFPTCRIVHSFACEGCIPEILKDVWSACRFPSCINDNLLREEFGKTVEQHRREWVENGGTVLVQPQAIDLLTLAIPGRWPNSVLLHSETTVTLKNIALSDLLLSKLLEKTKVVVGENVSVFGNFKGENCIRKGTDFEGLCLLRPASFSRIENNTRFMENIAEIPNNRIKLGKVNSLVLWNYAINILPKLILHEENVMGNLTLDIYEKNTFLEYYARKTTSGLGR
;
A
#
# COMPACT_ATOMS: atom_id res chain seq x y z
N MET A 1 17.87 -26.13 -12.04
CA MET A 1 17.10 -27.13 -12.82
C MET A 1 17.08 -28.43 -12.03
N ILE A 2 15.92 -28.74 -11.44
CA ILE A 2 15.25 -30.02 -11.16
C ILE A 2 13.93 -29.57 -10.50
N LEU A 3 12.79 -29.76 -11.18
CA LEU A 3 11.46 -29.47 -10.66
C LEU A 3 10.87 -30.76 -10.09
N PRO A 4 10.31 -30.78 -8.87
CA PRO A 4 9.44 -31.86 -8.44
C PRO A 4 8.13 -31.80 -9.24
N ARG A 5 7.67 -32.95 -9.72
CA ARG A 5 6.38 -33.11 -10.41
C ARG A 5 5.24 -32.89 -9.43
N GLY A 6 4.22 -32.11 -9.83
CA GLY A 6 2.90 -32.16 -9.18
C GLY A 6 2.19 -30.83 -8.90
N VAL A 7 2.77 -29.66 -9.19
CA VAL A 7 2.06 -28.39 -9.00
C VAL A 7 1.53 -27.90 -10.35
N PRO A 8 0.20 -27.81 -10.56
CA PRO A 8 -0.34 -27.25 -11.78
C PRO A 8 0.14 -25.79 -11.89
N ASN A 9 0.47 -25.39 -13.10
CA ASN A 9 1.10 -24.15 -13.52
C ASN A 9 0.45 -22.87 -12.91
N THR A 10 0.68 -22.57 -11.63
CA THR A 10 0.19 -21.37 -10.97
C THR A 10 1.19 -20.26 -11.23
N ARG A 11 0.85 -19.35 -12.15
CA ARG A 11 1.53 -18.06 -12.26
C ARG A 11 1.59 -17.42 -10.87
N VAL A 12 2.75 -16.86 -10.52
CA VAL A 12 2.90 -16.08 -9.29
C VAL A 12 1.86 -14.95 -9.33
N PRO A 13 1.00 -14.82 -8.30
CA PRO A 13 0.02 -13.75 -8.24
C PRO A 13 0.73 -12.39 -8.25
N SER A 14 0.30 -11.49 -9.11
CA SER A 14 0.99 -10.20 -9.30
C SER A 14 0.04 -9.00 -9.27
N THR A 15 -1.25 -9.25 -9.46
CA THR A 15 -2.30 -8.24 -9.40
C THR A 15 -3.23 -8.48 -8.22
N LYS A 16 -3.94 -7.43 -7.79
CA LYS A 16 -4.97 -7.54 -6.74
C LYS A 16 -6.01 -8.59 -7.09
N ARG A 17 -6.41 -8.66 -8.37
CA ARG A 17 -7.36 -9.66 -8.86
C ARG A 17 -6.84 -11.08 -8.67
N ASP A 18 -5.57 -11.35 -8.98
CA ASP A 18 -4.97 -12.68 -8.81
C ASP A 18 -5.02 -13.14 -7.34
N PHE A 19 -4.67 -12.24 -6.41
CA PHE A 19 -4.70 -12.54 -4.99
C PHE A 19 -6.11 -12.75 -4.45
N MET A 20 -7.07 -11.94 -4.90
CA MET A 20 -8.46 -12.14 -4.52
C MET A 20 -9.01 -13.45 -5.09
N GLU A 21 -8.62 -13.86 -6.29
CA GLU A 21 -9.04 -15.16 -6.85
C GLU A 21 -8.45 -16.33 -6.04
N LEU A 22 -7.19 -16.22 -5.61
CA LEU A 22 -6.61 -17.21 -4.69
C LEU A 22 -7.36 -17.27 -3.37
N LYS A 23 -7.71 -16.12 -2.78
CA LYS A 23 -8.44 -16.07 -1.52
C LYS A 23 -9.83 -16.69 -1.64
N LYS A 24 -10.50 -16.44 -2.76
CA LYS A 24 -11.78 -17.06 -3.11
C LYS A 24 -11.64 -18.58 -3.20
N GLN A 25 -10.62 -19.09 -3.89
CA GLN A 25 -10.35 -20.53 -3.94
C GLN A 25 -10.07 -21.12 -2.55
N GLU A 26 -9.33 -20.42 -1.68
CA GLU A 26 -9.08 -20.84 -0.30
C GLU A 26 -10.36 -20.95 0.53
N LEU A 27 -11.27 -19.96 0.41
CA LEU A 27 -12.56 -19.97 1.10
C LEU A 27 -13.44 -21.12 0.63
N LEU A 28 -13.49 -21.35 -0.69
CA LEU A 28 -14.37 -22.36 -1.29
C LEU A 28 -13.93 -23.79 -0.99
N LYS A 29 -12.62 -24.04 -0.80
CA LYS A 29 -12.09 -25.35 -0.39
C LYS A 29 -12.66 -25.86 0.95
N ARG A 30 -13.28 -24.99 1.76
CA ARG A 30 -13.91 -25.37 3.03
C ARG A 30 -15.25 -26.08 2.85
N PHE A 31 -15.82 -26.04 1.65
CA PHE A 31 -17.11 -26.66 1.34
C PHE A 31 -16.93 -27.98 0.60
N THR A 32 -17.88 -28.89 0.78
CA THR A 32 -17.88 -30.23 0.18
C THR A 32 -17.92 -30.19 -1.36
N ASP A 33 -18.65 -29.23 -1.94
CA ASP A 33 -18.65 -28.95 -3.39
C ASP A 33 -18.40 -27.45 -3.65
N PRO A 34 -17.15 -27.06 -3.92
CA PRO A 34 -16.79 -25.68 -4.29
C PRO A 34 -17.47 -25.20 -5.57
N ALA A 35 -17.65 -26.08 -6.56
CA ALA A 35 -18.21 -25.73 -7.86
C ALA A 35 -19.71 -25.49 -7.77
N GLU A 36 -20.42 -26.24 -6.92
CA GLU A 36 -21.83 -25.99 -6.60
C GLU A 36 -22.03 -24.61 -5.96
N LYS A 37 -21.17 -24.22 -5.02
CA LYS A 37 -21.24 -22.91 -4.37
C LYS A 37 -21.08 -21.73 -5.32
N GLU A 38 -20.33 -21.90 -6.40
CA GLU A 38 -20.13 -20.88 -7.43
C GLU A 38 -21.13 -20.98 -8.59
N ARG A 39 -21.80 -22.12 -8.75
CA ARG A 39 -22.64 -22.40 -9.90
C ARG A 39 -23.78 -21.39 -9.98
N GLY A 40 -23.85 -20.66 -11.09
CA GLY A 40 -24.88 -19.65 -11.29
C GLY A 40 -24.77 -18.48 -10.31
N SER A 41 -23.60 -18.27 -9.69
CA SER A 41 -23.34 -17.09 -8.87
C SER A 41 -23.51 -15.82 -9.70
N MET A 42 -24.18 -14.83 -9.12
CA MET A 42 -24.44 -13.52 -9.72
C MET A 42 -24.05 -12.45 -8.73
N CYS A 43 -23.71 -11.26 -9.23
CA CYS A 43 -23.50 -10.12 -8.35
C CYS A 43 -24.80 -9.79 -7.60
N VAL A 44 -24.73 -9.69 -6.28
CA VAL A 44 -25.88 -9.33 -5.43
C VAL A 44 -26.46 -7.95 -5.77
N THR A 45 -25.64 -7.04 -6.27
CA THR A 45 -26.02 -5.65 -6.57
C THR A 45 -26.57 -5.51 -7.99
N CYS A 46 -25.77 -5.83 -9.01
CA CYS A 46 -26.16 -5.60 -10.41
C CYS A 46 -26.83 -6.80 -11.09
N ARG A 47 -26.90 -7.97 -10.42
CA ARG A 47 -27.41 -9.24 -10.97
C ARG A 47 -26.70 -9.74 -12.22
N ASP A 48 -25.56 -9.15 -12.58
CA ASP A 48 -24.73 -9.63 -13.68
C ASP A 48 -24.16 -11.01 -13.32
N ASN A 49 -24.31 -11.94 -14.27
CA ASN A 49 -23.92 -13.34 -14.17
C ASN A 49 -22.84 -13.69 -15.20
N ASN A 50 -22.24 -12.69 -15.85
CA ASN A 50 -21.22 -12.89 -16.86
C ASN A 50 -20.08 -13.74 -16.29
N THR A 51 -19.93 -14.95 -16.83
CA THR A 51 -18.95 -15.96 -16.38
C THR A 51 -17.50 -15.53 -16.56
N LYS A 52 -17.25 -14.41 -17.27
CA LYS A 52 -15.94 -13.77 -17.41
C LYS A 52 -15.71 -12.63 -16.41
N ALA A 53 -16.75 -12.17 -15.73
CA ALA A 53 -16.65 -11.10 -14.75
C ALA A 53 -16.13 -11.66 -13.41
N PHE A 54 -15.13 -10.98 -12.84
CA PHE A 54 -14.61 -11.34 -11.53
C PHE A 54 -15.72 -11.18 -10.47
N LEU A 55 -16.07 -12.29 -9.81
CA LEU A 55 -17.03 -12.35 -8.71
C LEU A 55 -16.32 -12.88 -7.45
N PHE A 56 -16.47 -12.16 -6.35
CA PHE A 56 -15.85 -12.48 -5.07
C PHE A 56 -16.89 -12.63 -3.94
N PRO A 57 -16.74 -13.61 -3.03
CA PRO A 57 -17.66 -13.79 -1.91
C PRO A 57 -17.79 -12.56 -1.01
N THR A 58 -19.01 -12.25 -0.57
CA THR A 58 -19.26 -11.11 0.34
C THR A 58 -19.06 -11.46 1.82
N CYS A 59 -18.98 -12.75 2.16
CA CYS A 59 -18.76 -13.26 3.53
C CYS A 59 -18.03 -14.60 3.51
N ARG A 60 -17.45 -15.02 4.65
CA ARG A 60 -16.66 -16.26 4.78
C ARG A 60 -17.48 -17.53 4.56
N ILE A 61 -18.79 -17.48 4.83
CA ILE A 61 -19.74 -18.58 4.61
C ILE A 61 -20.24 -18.63 3.15
N VAL A 62 -19.88 -17.62 2.33
CA VAL A 62 -20.19 -17.56 0.89
C VAL A 62 -21.70 -17.63 0.61
N HIS A 63 -22.47 -16.72 1.24
CA HIS A 63 -23.91 -16.58 0.98
C HIS A 63 -24.21 -15.87 -0.35
N SER A 64 -23.33 -14.96 -0.75
CA SER A 64 -23.49 -14.16 -1.96
C SER A 64 -22.14 -13.71 -2.49
N PHE A 65 -22.14 -13.22 -3.74
CA PHE A 65 -20.97 -12.73 -4.45
C PHE A 65 -21.19 -11.28 -4.92
N ALA A 66 -20.11 -10.54 -5.06
CA ALA A 66 -20.09 -9.19 -5.62
C ALA A 66 -19.05 -9.10 -6.75
N CYS A 67 -19.36 -8.32 -7.79
CA CYS A 67 -18.41 -8.09 -8.88
C CYS A 67 -17.44 -6.95 -8.54
N GLU A 68 -16.27 -6.95 -9.19
CA GLU A 68 -15.22 -5.93 -8.98
C GLU A 68 -15.76 -4.48 -9.05
N GLY A 69 -16.70 -4.21 -9.96
CA GLY A 69 -17.28 -2.87 -10.13
C GLY A 69 -18.27 -2.46 -9.05
N CYS A 70 -18.97 -3.40 -8.41
CA CYS A 70 -19.96 -3.10 -7.37
C CYS A 70 -19.38 -3.12 -5.96
N ILE A 71 -18.23 -3.77 -5.73
CA ILE A 71 -17.58 -3.84 -4.41
C ILE A 71 -17.33 -2.44 -3.81
N PRO A 72 -16.82 -1.43 -4.53
CA PRO A 72 -16.61 -0.09 -3.97
C PRO A 72 -17.87 0.54 -3.39
N GLU A 73 -19.02 0.40 -4.07
CA GLU A 73 -20.29 0.94 -3.58
C GLU A 73 -20.80 0.17 -2.35
N ILE A 74 -20.68 -1.17 -2.35
CA ILE A 74 -21.05 -2.01 -1.20
C ILE A 74 -20.24 -1.61 0.05
N LEU A 75 -18.97 -1.22 -0.11
CA LEU A 75 -18.10 -0.85 1.01
C LEU A 75 -18.33 0.57 1.55
N LYS A 76 -19.00 1.45 0.79
CA LYS A 76 -19.41 2.79 1.25
C LYS A 76 -20.59 2.72 2.22
N ASP A 77 -21.44 1.70 2.10
CA ASP A 77 -22.54 1.49 3.02
C ASP A 77 -22.03 1.12 4.43
N VAL A 78 -22.74 1.62 5.44
CA VAL A 78 -22.45 1.35 6.86
C VAL A 78 -22.84 -0.08 7.26
N TRP A 79 -23.67 -0.75 6.44
CA TRP A 79 -24.11 -2.12 6.68
C TRP A 79 -23.05 -3.16 6.25
N SER A 80 -23.19 -4.39 6.72
CA SER A 80 -22.37 -5.53 6.27
C SER A 80 -22.54 -5.83 4.79
N ALA A 81 -21.43 -6.20 4.13
CA ALA A 81 -21.41 -6.60 2.72
C ALA A 81 -22.30 -7.82 2.44
N CYS A 82 -22.61 -8.61 3.47
CA CYS A 82 -23.58 -9.70 3.44
C CYS A 82 -24.84 -9.32 4.24
N ARG A 83 -26.01 -9.43 3.61
CA ARG A 83 -27.31 -9.12 4.26
C ARG A 83 -27.91 -10.30 5.04
N PHE A 84 -27.20 -11.43 5.11
CA PHE A 84 -27.68 -12.59 5.82
C PHE A 84 -27.55 -12.38 7.35
N PRO A 85 -28.58 -12.65 8.17
CA PRO A 85 -28.59 -12.30 9.60
C PRO A 85 -27.38 -12.82 10.40
N SER A 86 -26.90 -14.02 10.10
CA SER A 86 -25.74 -14.62 10.78
C SER A 86 -24.38 -14.07 10.31
N CYS A 87 -24.34 -13.20 9.30
CA CYS A 87 -23.12 -12.61 8.73
C CYS A 87 -23.06 -11.09 8.89
N ILE A 88 -23.89 -10.50 9.74
CA ILE A 88 -23.96 -9.04 9.93
C ILE A 88 -22.65 -8.41 10.43
N ASN A 89 -21.76 -9.22 11.03
CA ASN A 89 -20.43 -8.79 11.48
C ASN A 89 -19.29 -9.34 10.60
N ASP A 90 -19.59 -10.05 9.51
CA ASP A 90 -18.57 -10.60 8.62
C ASP A 90 -17.98 -9.49 7.74
N ASN A 91 -16.68 -9.23 7.96
CA ASN A 91 -15.94 -8.17 7.29
C ASN A 91 -15.06 -8.67 6.14
N LEU A 92 -15.22 -9.92 5.68
CA LEU A 92 -14.35 -10.52 4.65
C LEU A 92 -14.10 -9.59 3.46
N LEU A 93 -15.17 -9.03 2.89
CA LEU A 93 -15.04 -8.21 1.69
C LEU A 93 -14.21 -6.95 1.97
N ARG A 94 -14.38 -6.36 3.16
CA ARG A 94 -13.64 -5.16 3.60
C ARG A 94 -12.18 -5.49 3.93
N GLU A 95 -11.96 -6.61 4.62
CA GLU A 95 -10.64 -7.13 4.99
C GLU A 95 -9.82 -7.45 3.74
N GLU A 96 -10.37 -8.18 2.77
CA GLU A 96 -9.62 -8.66 1.61
C GLU A 96 -9.55 -7.62 0.49
N PHE A 97 -10.65 -6.91 0.20
CA PHE A 97 -10.62 -5.86 -0.83
C PHE A 97 -9.94 -4.58 -0.32
N GLY A 98 -9.88 -4.35 0.99
CA GLY A 98 -9.13 -3.22 1.56
C GLY A 98 -7.61 -3.39 1.46
N LYS A 99 -7.12 -4.64 1.35
CA LYS A 99 -5.69 -4.92 1.24
C LYS A 99 -5.09 -4.44 -0.08
N THR A 100 -3.88 -3.93 0.03
CA THR A 100 -2.98 -3.66 -1.08
C THR A 100 -2.40 -4.96 -1.65
N VAL A 101 -1.89 -4.91 -2.88
CA VAL A 101 -1.21 -6.05 -3.52
C VAL A 101 -0.06 -6.58 -2.67
N GLU A 102 0.69 -5.70 -2.01
CA GLU A 102 1.81 -6.10 -1.13
C GLU A 102 1.36 -6.75 0.19
N GLN A 103 0.22 -6.34 0.75
CA GLN A 103 -0.36 -7.04 1.91
C GLN A 103 -0.78 -8.46 1.54
N HIS A 104 -1.50 -8.61 0.43
CA HIS A 104 -1.85 -9.93 -0.11
C HIS A 104 -0.63 -10.80 -0.41
N ARG A 105 0.42 -10.21 -1.00
CA ARG A 105 1.68 -10.91 -1.29
C ARG A 105 2.34 -11.45 -0.03
N ARG A 106 2.38 -10.66 1.04
CA ARG A 106 2.96 -11.08 2.33
C ARG A 106 2.15 -12.19 2.99
N GLU A 107 0.84 -12.06 3.09
CA GLU A 107 0.00 -13.13 3.66
C GLU A 107 0.11 -14.43 2.85
N TRP A 108 0.23 -14.34 1.53
CA TRP A 108 0.43 -15.50 0.69
C TRP A 108 1.78 -16.19 0.95
N VAL A 109 2.84 -15.42 1.22
CA VAL A 109 4.15 -15.96 1.65
C VAL A 109 4.05 -16.62 3.03
N GLU A 110 3.42 -15.95 3.99
CA GLU A 110 3.29 -16.43 5.38
C GLU A 110 2.47 -17.72 5.47
N ASN A 111 1.47 -17.88 4.61
CA ASN A 111 0.63 -19.09 4.54
C ASN A 111 1.26 -20.24 3.72
N GLY A 112 2.58 -20.21 3.49
CA GLY A 112 3.31 -21.30 2.84
C GLY A 112 3.23 -21.32 1.31
N GLY A 113 2.86 -20.21 0.67
CA GLY A 113 2.99 -20.04 -0.77
C GLY A 113 4.44 -20.21 -1.21
N THR A 114 4.71 -21.09 -2.18
CA THR A 114 6.06 -21.30 -2.71
C THR A 114 6.50 -20.09 -3.54
N VAL A 115 7.17 -19.16 -2.88
CA VAL A 115 7.90 -18.09 -3.53
C VAL A 115 9.31 -18.61 -3.85
N LEU A 116 9.60 -18.93 -5.12
CA LEU A 116 10.98 -18.93 -5.64
C LEU A 116 11.44 -17.49 -5.88
N VAL A 117 11.36 -16.69 -4.83
CA VAL A 117 11.97 -15.37 -4.71
C VAL A 117 12.29 -15.28 -3.22
N GLN A 118 13.47 -15.77 -2.84
CA GLN A 118 14.18 -15.03 -1.79
C GLN A 118 13.95 -13.56 -2.11
N PRO A 119 13.52 -12.70 -1.16
CA PRO A 119 13.54 -11.28 -1.43
C PRO A 119 14.98 -11.03 -1.84
N GLN A 120 15.25 -10.93 -3.15
CA GLN A 120 16.47 -10.31 -3.59
C GLN A 120 16.27 -8.96 -2.96
N ALA A 121 17.10 -8.67 -1.96
CA ALA A 121 17.30 -7.32 -1.54
C ALA A 121 17.53 -6.59 -2.87
N ILE A 122 16.53 -5.84 -3.32
CA ILE A 122 16.68 -5.07 -4.55
C ILE A 122 17.62 -3.97 -4.11
N ASP A 123 18.92 -4.25 -4.08
CA ASP A 123 19.99 -3.32 -3.70
C ASP A 123 20.27 -2.32 -4.83
N LEU A 124 19.34 -2.24 -5.78
CA LEU A 124 19.50 -1.70 -7.10
C LEU A 124 18.30 -0.78 -7.36
N LEU A 125 18.47 0.53 -7.19
CA LEU A 125 17.52 1.49 -7.73
C LEU A 125 18.05 2.00 -9.07
N THR A 126 17.26 1.83 -10.12
CA THR A 126 17.68 2.18 -11.48
C THR A 126 16.96 3.44 -11.94
N LEU A 127 17.71 4.51 -12.21
CA LEU A 127 17.19 5.72 -12.85
C LEU A 127 17.31 5.59 -14.37
N ALA A 128 16.17 5.60 -15.05
CA ALA A 128 16.10 5.66 -16.51
C ALA A 128 15.49 7.00 -16.95
N ILE A 129 16.16 7.70 -17.87
CA ILE A 129 15.63 8.91 -18.51
C ILE A 129 15.26 8.54 -19.95
N PRO A 130 13.96 8.33 -20.26
CA PRO A 130 13.54 7.99 -21.61
C PRO A 130 14.04 9.03 -22.62
N GLY A 131 14.72 8.57 -23.68
CA GLY A 131 15.13 9.41 -24.81
C GLY A 131 16.38 10.28 -24.62
N ARG A 132 17.04 10.27 -23.45
CA ARG A 132 18.25 11.08 -23.22
C ARG A 132 19.48 10.24 -22.87
N TRP A 133 19.32 9.12 -22.16
CA TRP A 133 20.41 8.23 -21.77
C TRP A 133 20.00 6.79 -22.13
N PRO A 134 20.75 6.07 -22.99
CA PRO A 134 20.43 4.69 -23.36
C PRO A 134 20.71 3.71 -22.22
N ASN A 135 21.54 4.10 -21.25
CA ASN A 135 21.97 3.26 -20.15
C ASN A 135 21.32 3.73 -18.86
N SER A 136 20.80 2.76 -18.14
CA SER A 136 20.16 2.98 -16.85
C SER A 136 21.20 3.21 -15.76
N VAL A 137 21.06 4.26 -14.94
CA VAL A 137 22.02 4.56 -13.87
C VAL A 137 21.64 3.78 -12.63
N LEU A 138 22.61 3.04 -12.11
CA LEU A 138 22.44 2.19 -10.95
C LEU A 138 22.83 2.95 -9.67
N LEU A 139 21.90 3.04 -8.72
CA LEU A 139 22.14 3.65 -7.42
C LEU A 139 22.33 2.55 -6.36
N HIS A 140 23.47 2.62 -5.68
CA HIS A 140 23.86 1.73 -4.59
C HIS A 140 23.83 2.47 -3.24
N SER A 141 24.10 1.72 -2.16
CA SER A 141 24.06 2.24 -0.79
C SER A 141 25.03 3.39 -0.54
N GLU A 142 26.17 3.42 -1.26
CA GLU A 142 27.19 4.47 -1.17
C GLU A 142 26.84 5.70 -2.04
N THR A 143 25.86 5.56 -2.94
CA THR A 143 25.49 6.66 -3.84
C THR A 143 24.83 7.77 -3.04
N THR A 144 25.36 8.99 -3.17
CA THR A 144 24.77 10.17 -2.55
C THR A 144 23.81 10.86 -3.52
N VAL A 145 22.53 10.90 -3.16
CA VAL A 145 21.47 11.57 -3.89
C VAL A 145 21.13 12.89 -3.19
N THR A 146 21.43 14.00 -3.86
CA THR A 146 21.11 15.34 -3.35
C THR A 146 19.77 15.81 -3.92
N LEU A 147 18.82 16.12 -3.03
CA LEU A 147 17.50 16.61 -3.37
C LEU A 147 17.45 18.13 -3.17
N LYS A 148 17.23 18.91 -4.23
CA LYS A 148 17.10 20.36 -4.15
C LYS A 148 16.15 20.87 -5.23
N ASN A 149 15.22 21.77 -4.86
CA ASN A 149 14.23 22.36 -5.76
C ASN A 149 13.44 21.30 -6.54
N ILE A 150 12.99 20.26 -5.84
CA ILE A 150 12.39 19.06 -6.42
C ILE A 150 11.16 18.61 -5.64
N ALA A 151 10.15 18.12 -6.35
CA ALA A 151 9.02 17.41 -5.77
C ALA A 151 9.09 15.94 -6.20
N LEU A 152 8.98 15.03 -5.23
CA LEU A 152 9.09 13.59 -5.46
C LEU A 152 7.81 12.89 -5.02
N SER A 153 7.45 11.80 -5.69
CA SER A 153 6.45 10.90 -5.14
C SER A 153 6.98 10.29 -3.82
N ASP A 154 6.10 10.08 -2.86
CA ASP A 154 6.33 9.35 -1.61
C ASP A 154 7.04 8.02 -1.79
N LEU A 155 6.60 7.21 -2.77
CA LEU A 155 7.21 5.92 -3.09
C LEU A 155 8.68 6.07 -3.51
N LEU A 156 8.98 7.01 -4.40
CA LEU A 156 10.34 7.30 -4.85
C LEU A 156 11.21 7.81 -3.69
N LEU A 157 10.70 8.73 -2.87
CA LEU A 157 11.42 9.23 -1.70
C LEU A 157 11.75 8.09 -0.73
N SER A 158 10.77 7.25 -0.36
CA SER A 158 10.98 6.09 0.50
C SER A 158 12.07 5.17 -0.07
N LYS A 159 12.04 4.89 -1.38
CA LYS A 159 13.04 4.01 -2.00
C LYS A 159 14.44 4.62 -2.00
N LEU A 160 14.57 5.92 -2.24
CA LEU A 160 15.86 6.62 -2.13
C LEU A 160 16.40 6.55 -0.69
N LEU A 161 15.54 6.78 0.30
CA LEU A 161 15.92 6.71 1.71
C LEU A 161 16.34 5.30 2.14
N GLU A 162 15.73 4.25 1.58
CA GLU A 162 16.06 2.85 1.87
C GLU A 162 17.35 2.35 1.20
N LYS A 163 17.77 2.98 0.10
CA LYS A 163 18.77 2.41 -0.82
C LYS A 163 19.98 3.28 -1.11
N THR A 164 19.95 4.56 -0.78
CA THR A 164 21.01 5.52 -1.09
C THR A 164 21.27 6.42 0.11
N LYS A 165 22.40 7.13 0.13
CA LYS A 165 22.58 8.26 1.04
C LYS A 165 21.82 9.46 0.49
N VAL A 166 20.90 10.04 1.25
CA VAL A 166 20.05 11.15 0.79
C VAL A 166 20.40 12.43 1.53
N VAL A 167 20.73 13.48 0.77
CA VAL A 167 20.97 14.83 1.30
C VAL A 167 19.82 15.74 0.89
N VAL A 168 19.06 16.24 1.87
CA VAL A 168 17.88 17.11 1.63
C VAL A 168 18.27 18.59 1.70
N GLY A 169 18.29 19.23 0.52
CA GLY A 169 18.54 20.66 0.33
C GLY A 169 17.28 21.52 0.47
N GLU A 170 17.25 22.62 -0.26
CA GLU A 170 16.15 23.59 -0.24
C GLU A 170 14.97 23.14 -1.11
N ASN A 171 13.77 23.56 -0.71
CA ASN A 171 12.54 23.38 -1.49
C ASN A 171 12.32 21.95 -1.99
N VAL A 172 12.44 20.98 -1.07
CA VAL A 172 12.10 19.59 -1.31
C VAL A 172 10.67 19.34 -0.85
N SER A 173 9.90 18.65 -1.68
CA SER A 173 8.50 18.37 -1.40
C SER A 173 8.12 16.95 -1.80
N VAL A 174 7.06 16.43 -1.18
CA VAL A 174 6.59 15.07 -1.40
C VAL A 174 5.10 15.05 -1.73
N PHE A 175 4.73 14.21 -2.70
CA PHE A 175 3.34 14.01 -3.15
C PHE A 175 3.03 12.51 -3.31
N GLY A 176 1.77 12.13 -3.47
CA GLY A 176 1.35 10.74 -3.63
C GLY A 176 1.70 10.14 -5.00
N ASN A 177 2.18 8.91 -5.00
CA ASN A 177 2.47 8.14 -6.20
C ASN A 177 1.20 7.61 -6.90
N PHE A 178 1.20 7.56 -8.24
CA PHE A 178 0.20 6.85 -9.04
C PHE A 178 0.85 6.13 -10.23
N LYS A 179 0.29 4.97 -10.62
CA LYS A 179 0.86 4.14 -11.68
C LYS A 179 0.82 4.89 -13.01
N GLY A 180 1.98 5.04 -13.64
CA GLY A 180 2.13 5.69 -14.95
C GLY A 180 2.31 7.21 -14.89
N GLU A 181 2.36 7.80 -13.70
CA GLU A 181 2.68 9.22 -13.55
C GLU A 181 4.18 9.46 -13.37
N ASN A 182 4.61 10.68 -13.71
CA ASN A 182 5.97 11.12 -13.43
C ASN A 182 6.17 11.30 -11.91
N CYS A 183 7.05 10.50 -11.33
CA CYS A 183 7.41 10.54 -9.90
C CYS A 183 8.27 11.76 -9.51
N ILE A 184 8.69 12.58 -10.49
CA ILE A 184 9.58 13.73 -10.29
C ILE A 184 8.94 14.96 -10.95
N ARG A 185 8.89 16.06 -10.20
CA ARG A 185 8.42 17.36 -10.69
C ARG A 185 9.36 18.47 -10.20
N LYS A 186 9.25 19.66 -10.78
CA LYS A 186 9.93 20.85 -10.28
C LYS A 186 9.47 21.12 -8.84
N GLY A 187 10.41 21.48 -7.96
CA GLY A 187 10.10 21.85 -6.58
C GLY A 187 9.02 22.93 -6.56
N THR A 188 7.96 22.67 -5.82
CA THR A 188 6.74 23.47 -5.82
C THR A 188 6.44 23.94 -4.41
N ASP A 189 5.65 25.00 -4.31
CA ASP A 189 5.16 25.51 -3.06
C ASP A 189 3.98 24.66 -2.56
N PHE A 190 3.44 25.10 -1.44
CA PHE A 190 2.33 24.46 -0.78
C PHE A 190 1.04 24.46 -1.63
N GLU A 191 0.79 25.54 -2.38
CA GLU A 191 -0.37 25.66 -3.27
C GLU A 191 -0.28 24.66 -4.43
N GLY A 192 0.89 24.54 -5.05
CA GLY A 192 1.12 23.53 -6.09
C GLY A 192 1.03 22.10 -5.56
N LEU A 193 1.43 21.84 -4.32
CA LEU A 193 1.24 20.53 -3.69
C LEU A 193 -0.24 20.19 -3.42
N CYS A 194 -1.09 21.17 -3.14
CA CYS A 194 -2.52 20.96 -2.95
C CYS A 194 -3.24 20.47 -4.22
N LEU A 195 -2.65 20.73 -5.40
CA LEU A 195 -3.13 20.20 -6.68
C LEU A 195 -2.69 18.76 -6.95
N LEU A 196 -1.77 18.23 -6.13
CA LEU A 196 -1.24 16.88 -6.27
C LEU A 196 -1.92 15.90 -5.33
N ARG A 197 -1.79 14.61 -5.65
CA ARG A 197 -2.34 13.54 -4.82
C ARG A 197 -1.69 13.57 -3.43
N PRO A 198 -2.45 13.31 -2.35
CA PRO A 198 -1.89 13.16 -1.01
C PRO A 198 -0.91 11.98 -0.94
N ALA A 199 0.19 12.14 -0.21
CA ALA A 199 1.14 11.07 0.05
C ALA A 199 0.54 9.97 0.94
N SER A 200 0.83 8.73 0.61
CA SER A 200 0.57 7.53 1.40
C SER A 200 1.87 6.76 1.57
N PHE A 201 2.67 7.13 2.58
CA PHE A 201 3.94 6.46 2.84
C PHE A 201 3.71 4.95 3.01
N SER A 202 4.47 4.17 2.24
CA SER A 202 4.44 2.71 2.33
C SER A 202 5.04 2.25 3.65
N ARG A 203 4.73 1.01 4.08
CA ARG A 203 5.36 0.40 5.25
C ARG A 203 6.87 0.29 5.03
N ILE A 204 7.64 0.86 5.96
CA ILE A 204 9.11 0.79 5.96
C ILE A 204 9.52 -0.21 7.05
N GLU A 205 10.23 -1.26 6.64
CA GLU A 205 10.78 -2.26 7.55
C GLU A 205 12.04 -1.73 8.24
N ASN A 206 12.60 -2.50 9.18
CA ASN A 206 13.84 -2.10 9.84
C ASN A 206 14.97 -2.02 8.81
N ASN A 207 15.30 -0.80 8.37
CA ASN A 207 16.30 -0.53 7.35
C ASN A 207 17.31 0.48 7.92
N THR A 208 18.55 0.05 8.10
CA THR A 208 19.63 0.87 8.67
C THR A 208 19.85 2.14 7.85
N ARG A 209 19.89 2.04 6.52
CA ARG A 209 20.11 3.20 5.63
C ARG A 209 19.00 4.23 5.75
N PHE A 210 17.76 3.76 5.86
CA PHE A 210 16.62 4.63 6.10
C PHE A 210 16.78 5.38 7.42
N MET A 211 17.12 4.70 8.50
CA MET A 211 17.30 5.32 9.82
C MET A 211 18.45 6.32 9.85
N GLU A 212 19.58 6.02 9.21
CA GLU A 212 20.70 6.95 9.04
C GLU A 212 20.28 8.22 8.29
N ASN A 213 19.60 8.07 7.16
CA ASN A 213 19.11 9.22 6.39
C ASN A 213 18.14 10.07 7.22
N ILE A 214 17.20 9.43 7.93
CA ILE A 214 16.26 10.15 8.79
C ILE A 214 16.98 10.91 9.91
N ALA A 215 18.04 10.34 10.50
CA ALA A 215 18.84 11.02 11.50
C ALA A 215 19.58 12.24 10.92
N GLU A 216 20.12 12.14 9.71
CA GLU A 216 20.84 13.23 9.03
C GLU A 216 19.93 14.35 8.53
N ILE A 217 18.69 14.04 8.13
CA ILE A 217 17.75 15.04 7.62
C ILE A 217 17.31 15.96 8.78
N PRO A 218 17.49 17.29 8.66
CA PRO A 218 16.99 18.21 9.67
C PRO A 218 15.46 18.18 9.75
N ASN A 219 14.90 18.52 10.92
CA ASN A 219 13.45 18.61 11.08
C ASN A 219 12.87 19.70 10.17
N ASN A 220 11.61 19.53 9.77
CA ASN A 220 10.88 20.50 8.94
C ASN A 220 11.63 20.86 7.64
N ARG A 221 12.09 19.87 6.88
CA ARG A 221 12.83 20.08 5.61
C ARG A 221 12.09 19.61 4.37
N ILE A 222 11.08 18.76 4.54
CA ILE A 222 10.35 18.15 3.43
C ILE A 222 8.91 18.66 3.48
N LYS A 223 8.49 19.45 2.50
CA LYS A 223 7.10 19.91 2.44
C LYS A 223 6.18 18.77 2.06
N LEU A 224 5.13 18.55 2.84
CA LEU A 224 4.04 17.65 2.53
C LEU A 224 2.79 18.50 2.27
N GLY A 225 2.12 18.24 1.15
CA GLY A 225 0.88 18.93 0.78
C GLY A 225 -0.28 18.64 1.74
N LYS A 226 -1.49 19.02 1.34
CA LYS A 226 -2.70 18.71 2.11
C LYS A 226 -2.94 17.20 2.15
N VAL A 227 -3.08 16.64 3.36
CA VAL A 227 -3.33 15.22 3.57
C VAL A 227 -4.48 15.05 4.57
N ASN A 228 -5.61 14.52 4.10
CA ASN A 228 -6.79 14.29 4.94
C ASN A 228 -6.57 13.15 5.95
N SER A 229 -5.77 12.14 5.59
CA SER A 229 -5.42 11.02 6.46
C SER A 229 -3.97 10.60 6.20
N LEU A 230 -3.11 10.71 7.23
CA LEU A 230 -1.72 10.26 7.15
C LEU A 230 -1.56 8.98 7.96
N VAL A 231 -1.16 7.91 7.29
CA VAL A 231 -0.90 6.61 7.93
C VAL A 231 0.59 6.29 7.81
N LEU A 232 1.27 6.14 8.95
CA LEU A 232 2.68 5.79 9.03
C LEU A 232 2.83 4.46 9.78
N TRP A 233 3.57 3.53 9.17
CA TRP A 233 3.77 2.18 9.70
C TRP A 233 5.23 1.97 10.11
N ASN A 234 5.44 1.35 11.27
CA ASN A 234 6.74 0.93 11.81
C ASN A 234 7.77 2.07 11.76
N TYR A 235 8.90 1.87 11.07
CA TYR A 235 9.99 2.83 11.01
C TYR A 235 9.66 4.08 10.21
N ALA A 236 8.60 4.05 9.38
CA ALA A 236 8.13 5.22 8.65
C ALA A 236 7.69 6.36 9.57
N ILE A 237 7.30 6.08 10.82
CA ILE A 237 6.94 7.12 11.80
C ILE A 237 8.05 8.16 12.00
N ASN A 238 9.31 7.74 11.82
CA ASN A 238 10.48 8.61 12.02
C ASN A 238 10.60 9.70 10.96
N ILE A 239 9.85 9.62 9.85
CA ILE A 239 9.79 10.69 8.85
C ILE A 239 8.96 11.88 9.31
N LEU A 240 8.00 11.67 10.22
CA LEU A 240 7.07 12.71 10.67
C LEU A 240 7.73 14.03 11.09
N PRO A 241 8.77 14.06 11.96
CA PRO A 241 9.44 15.31 12.34
C PRO A 241 10.19 15.99 11.18
N LYS A 242 10.38 15.31 10.06
CA LYS A 242 11.07 15.84 8.87
C LYS A 242 10.11 16.56 7.94
N LEU A 243 8.81 16.35 8.10
CA LEU A 243 7.77 16.89 7.25
C LEU A 243 7.32 18.27 7.73
N ILE A 244 7.08 19.18 6.78
CA ILE A 244 6.36 20.44 7.00
C ILE A 244 4.96 20.25 6.44
N LEU A 245 3.95 20.35 7.29
CA LEU A 245 2.56 20.35 6.87
C LEU A 245 2.14 21.77 6.50
N HIS A 246 1.28 21.90 5.48
CA HIS A 246 0.63 23.16 5.17
C HIS A 246 -0.17 23.68 6.38
N GLU A 247 -0.19 24.99 6.62
CA GLU A 247 -0.94 25.60 7.74
C GLU A 247 -2.45 25.29 7.69
N GLU A 248 -3.06 25.36 6.50
CA GLU A 248 -4.43 24.91 6.22
C GLU A 248 -4.62 23.37 6.15
N ASN A 249 -3.64 22.57 6.57
CA ASN A 249 -3.79 21.13 6.57
C ASN A 249 -4.75 20.69 7.69
N VAL A 250 -6.04 20.60 7.36
CA VAL A 250 -7.07 20.00 8.23
C VAL A 250 -6.95 18.48 8.18
N MET A 251 -5.85 17.96 8.74
CA MET A 251 -5.62 16.51 8.82
C MET A 251 -6.71 15.89 9.71
N GLY A 252 -7.64 15.16 9.09
CA GLY A 252 -8.75 14.53 9.79
C GLY A 252 -8.31 13.36 10.65
N ASN A 253 -7.35 12.54 10.17
CA ASN A 253 -6.81 11.40 10.90
C ASN A 253 -5.28 11.30 10.76
N LEU A 254 -4.60 11.05 11.87
CA LEU A 254 -3.21 10.61 11.91
C LEU A 254 -3.17 9.23 12.56
N THR A 255 -2.74 8.22 11.81
CA THR A 255 -2.58 6.85 12.32
C THR A 255 -1.11 6.49 12.33
N LEU A 256 -0.59 6.19 13.52
CA LEU A 256 0.77 5.68 13.73
C LEU A 256 0.63 4.25 14.21
N ASP A 257 1.07 3.29 13.41
CA ASP A 257 0.98 1.87 13.73
C ASP A 257 2.39 1.27 13.79
N ILE A 258 2.74 0.67 14.93
CA ILE A 258 4.05 0.09 15.18
C ILE A 258 3.84 -1.41 15.41
N TYR A 259 4.19 -2.22 14.42
CA TYR A 259 4.33 -3.67 14.62
C TYR A 259 5.71 -3.97 15.17
N GLU A 260 5.82 -3.99 16.49
CA GLU A 260 7.00 -4.53 17.17
C GLU A 260 6.88 -6.06 17.18
N LYS A 261 7.82 -6.76 16.52
CA LYS A 261 7.80 -8.24 16.47
C LYS A 261 8.26 -8.89 17.79
N ASN A 262 8.29 -8.16 18.89
CA ASN A 262 8.47 -8.68 20.25
C ASN A 262 7.91 -7.67 21.25
N THR A 263 7.25 -8.20 22.29
CA THR A 263 6.57 -7.52 23.40
C THR A 263 5.26 -6.79 23.07
N PHE A 264 4.16 -7.40 23.52
CA PHE A 264 2.85 -6.77 23.69
C PHE A 264 2.97 -5.57 24.64
N LEU A 265 3.07 -4.36 24.10
CA LEU A 265 2.63 -3.15 24.78
C LEU A 265 1.84 -2.32 23.77
N GLU A 266 0.51 -2.46 23.83
CA GLU A 266 -0.43 -1.57 23.14
C GLU A 266 -0.24 -0.15 23.68
N TYR A 267 0.48 0.70 22.95
CA TYR A 267 0.48 2.14 23.21
C TYR A 267 -0.58 2.82 22.33
N TYR A 268 -1.82 2.87 22.82
CA TYR A 268 -2.88 3.70 22.23
C TYR A 268 -2.65 5.18 22.58
N ALA A 269 -1.92 5.90 21.75
CA ALA A 269 -1.91 7.36 21.80
C ALA A 269 -3.15 7.92 21.06
N ARG A 270 -4.32 7.92 21.70
CA ARG A 270 -5.40 8.84 21.29
C ARG A 270 -5.01 10.25 21.75
N LYS A 271 -4.36 11.01 20.87
CA LYS A 271 -4.36 12.48 21.01
C LYS A 271 -5.55 13.01 20.22
N THR A 272 -6.67 13.21 20.89
CA THR A 272 -7.68 14.18 20.43
C THR A 272 -7.04 15.56 20.61
N THR A 273 -6.51 16.15 19.54
CA THR A 273 -6.12 17.56 19.58
C THR A 273 -7.37 18.41 19.49
N SER A 274 -7.95 18.75 20.64
CA SER A 274 -8.67 20.01 20.79
C SER A 274 -7.67 21.16 20.67
N GLY A 275 -7.85 22.00 19.65
CA GLY A 275 -7.26 23.34 19.53
C GLY A 275 -5.76 23.41 19.20
N LEU A 276 -5.43 23.48 17.91
CA LEU A 276 -4.21 24.15 17.46
C LEU A 276 -4.52 25.65 17.33
N GLY A 277 -4.23 26.38 18.40
CA GLY A 277 -4.30 27.83 18.44
C GLY A 277 -3.18 28.37 19.31
N ARG A 278 -2.06 28.71 18.66
CA ARG A 278 -1.17 29.87 18.85
C ARG A 278 0.26 29.53 18.41
#